data_AF-A0A2N5SR28-F1
#
_entry.id   AF-A0A2N5SR28-F1
#
_cell.length_a   1.000
_cell.length_b   1.000
_cell.length_c   1.000
_cell.angle_alpha   90.00
_cell.angle_beta   90.00
_cell.angle_gamma   90.00
#
_symmetry.space_group_name_H-M   'P 1'
#
loop_
_entity.id
_entity.type
_entity.pdbx_description
1 polymer ?
#
loop_
_entity_poly.entity_id
_entity_poly.type
_entity_poly.pdbx_seq_one_letter_code
_entity_poly.pdbx_strand_id
1 'polypeptide(L)'
;MLLSLASITFSVKAVGEMLNCATYSGGTKGFECNYRSDILCTEGCKSFVTASECTLGTYPKKPVTSELCTVAYGRDTARAHACITGQASFRCTGSVTGTGVCYGCVPLDQITWAN
;
A
#
# COMPACT_ATOMS: atom_id res chain seq x y z
N MET A 1 -10.20 55.41 4.87
CA MET A 1 -9.18 54.34 4.82
C MET A 1 -9.88 53.04 4.45
N LEU A 2 -9.75 52.57 3.21
CA LEU A 2 -10.22 51.24 2.82
C LEU A 2 -9.17 50.21 3.26
N LEU A 3 -9.46 49.42 4.30
CA LEU A 3 -8.65 48.26 4.64
C LEU A 3 -8.96 47.14 3.65
N SER A 4 -8.06 46.93 2.70
CA SER A 4 -8.09 45.78 1.81
C SER A 4 -7.62 44.55 2.60
N LEU A 5 -8.54 43.65 2.92
CA LEU A 5 -8.20 42.32 3.45
C LEU A 5 -7.62 41.49 2.30
N ALA A 6 -6.29 41.40 2.24
CA ALA A 6 -5.62 40.42 1.39
C ALA A 6 -5.82 39.03 2.00
N SER A 7 -6.72 38.23 1.41
CA SER A 7 -6.91 36.83 1.76
C SER A 7 -5.67 36.05 1.34
N ILE A 8 -4.80 35.70 2.30
CA ILE A 8 -3.69 34.79 2.06
C ILE A 8 -4.27 33.39 1.91
N THR A 9 -4.40 32.90 0.69
CA THR A 9 -4.70 31.50 0.40
C THR A 9 -3.48 30.67 0.75
N PHE A 10 -3.47 30.08 1.94
CA PHE A 10 -2.54 29.00 2.26
C PHE A 10 -2.96 27.78 1.43
N SER A 11 -2.27 27.54 0.32
CA SER A 11 -2.32 26.24 -0.34
C SER A 11 -1.66 25.22 0.56
N VAL A 12 -2.40 24.71 1.55
CA VAL A 12 -2.00 23.51 2.28
C VAL A 12 -2.05 22.39 1.24
N LYS A 13 -0.90 22.10 0.59
CA LYS A 13 -0.68 20.77 0.04
C LYS A 13 -0.92 19.85 1.22
N ALA A 14 -1.98 19.05 1.19
CA ALA A 14 -2.22 18.04 2.21
C ALA A 14 -0.91 17.27 2.39
N VAL A 15 -0.28 17.42 3.55
CA VAL A 15 0.89 16.62 3.91
C VAL A 15 0.31 15.23 4.11
N GLY A 16 0.51 14.36 3.12
CA GLY A 16 -0.13 13.05 3.15
C GLY A 16 0.27 12.28 4.39
N GLU A 17 -0.70 11.61 4.98
CA GLU A 17 -0.54 10.94 6.25
C GLU A 17 0.35 9.70 6.12
N MET A 18 0.95 9.30 7.24
CA MET A 18 1.58 8.00 7.38
C MET A 18 0.55 7.02 7.94
N LEU A 19 0.32 5.90 7.26
CA LEU A 19 -0.63 4.87 7.68
C LEU A 19 0.06 3.52 7.91
N ASN A 20 -0.35 2.85 8.99
CA ASN A 20 -0.06 1.44 9.21
C ASN A 20 -1.14 0.60 8.51
N CYS A 21 -0.71 -0.19 7.55
CA CYS A 21 -1.54 -0.96 6.64
C CYS A 21 -1.39 -2.45 6.94
N ALA A 22 -2.45 -3.04 7.50
CA ALA A 22 -2.59 -4.48 7.68
C ALA A 22 -2.73 -5.21 6.34
N THR A 23 -3.28 -4.52 5.34
CA THR A 23 -3.28 -4.93 3.92
C THR A 23 -2.91 -3.76 3.05
N TYR A 24 -2.30 -4.03 1.90
CA TYR A 24 -1.94 -3.00 0.94
C TYR A 24 -1.80 -3.57 -0.46
N SER A 25 -1.99 -2.72 -1.46
CA SER A 25 -1.85 -3.05 -2.88
C SER A 25 -1.26 -1.86 -3.63
N GLY A 26 -0.09 -2.07 -4.21
CA GLY A 26 0.59 -1.10 -5.05
C GLY A 26 0.06 -1.11 -6.49
N GLY A 27 -0.08 0.08 -7.06
CA GLY A 27 -0.36 0.32 -8.47
C GLY A 27 0.50 1.46 -9.02
N THR A 28 0.28 1.82 -10.28
CA THR A 28 1.07 2.86 -10.98
C THR A 28 0.95 4.25 -10.35
N LYS A 29 -0.10 4.49 -9.57
CA LYS A 29 -0.42 5.80 -8.98
C LYS A 29 -0.11 5.90 -7.48
N GLY A 30 0.20 4.79 -6.83
CA GLY A 30 0.40 4.74 -5.37
C GLY A 30 -0.05 3.41 -4.79
N PHE A 31 -0.17 3.36 -3.46
CA PHE A 31 -0.62 2.20 -2.71
C PHE A 31 -1.99 2.45 -2.09
N GLU A 32 -2.90 1.48 -2.24
CA GLU A 32 -4.09 1.40 -1.39
C GLU A 32 -3.70 0.80 -0.04
N CYS A 33 -4.31 1.30 1.03
CA CYS A 33 -4.04 0.87 2.40
C CYS A 33 -5.34 0.35 3.05
N ASN A 34 -5.31 -0.83 3.65
CA ASN A 34 -6.43 -1.43 4.36
C ASN A 34 -7.72 -1.56 3.52
N TYR A 35 -7.59 -1.79 2.21
CA TYR A 35 -8.70 -1.82 1.23
C TYR A 35 -9.55 -0.55 1.20
N ARG A 36 -8.99 0.59 1.62
CA ARG A 36 -9.65 1.88 1.51
C ARG A 36 -9.51 2.40 0.09
N SER A 37 -10.63 2.50 -0.61
CA SER A 37 -10.71 3.06 -1.96
C SER A 37 -10.80 4.59 -1.96
N ASP A 38 -10.98 5.23 -0.81
CA ASP A 38 -11.10 6.67 -0.66
C ASP A 38 -9.77 7.38 -0.39
N ILE A 39 -8.72 6.62 -0.05
CA ILE A 39 -7.35 7.11 0.19
C ILE A 39 -6.37 6.41 -0.73
N LEU A 40 -5.38 7.17 -1.21
CA LEU A 40 -4.23 6.62 -1.90
C LEU A 40 -2.92 7.17 -1.32
N CYS A 41 -1.98 6.27 -1.04
CA CYS A 41 -0.64 6.58 -0.56
C CYS A 41 0.30 6.80 -1.75
N THR A 42 0.47 8.06 -2.14
CA THR A 42 1.19 8.48 -3.35
C THR A 42 2.71 8.36 -3.24
N GLU A 43 3.25 8.40 -2.02
CA GLU A 43 4.68 8.15 -1.75
C GLU A 43 4.99 6.66 -1.52
N GLY A 44 3.95 5.81 -1.54
CA GLY A 44 4.05 4.36 -1.40
C GLY A 44 4.39 3.87 0.00
N CYS A 45 4.63 2.57 0.11
CA CYS A 45 4.99 1.91 1.36
C CYS A 45 6.50 1.72 1.47
N LYS A 46 7.06 1.99 2.66
CA LYS A 46 8.52 1.89 2.93
C LYS A 46 8.88 0.71 3.82
N SER A 47 7.89 0.06 4.41
CA SER A 47 8.05 -1.25 5.07
C SER A 47 6.95 -2.19 4.59
N PHE A 48 7.20 -3.48 4.76
CA PHE A 48 6.36 -4.54 4.21
C PHE A 48 6.23 -5.71 5.17
N VAL A 49 5.28 -6.58 4.87
CA VAL A 49 5.05 -7.83 5.59
C VAL A 49 5.96 -8.90 5.00
N THR A 50 6.58 -9.69 5.86
CA THR A 50 7.17 -10.97 5.48
C THR A 50 6.20 -12.08 5.81
N ALA A 51 5.82 -12.88 4.81
CA ALA A 51 4.95 -14.04 4.97
C ALA A 51 5.76 -15.34 4.78
N SER A 52 5.43 -16.38 5.53
CA SER A 52 6.06 -17.70 5.42
C SER A 52 5.11 -18.74 4.82
N GLU A 53 5.68 -19.89 4.47
CA GLU A 53 5.00 -20.98 3.75
C GLU A 53 4.38 -20.54 2.42
N CYS A 54 5.12 -19.73 1.67
CA CYS A 54 4.68 -19.18 0.40
C CYS A 54 4.93 -20.18 -0.73
N THR A 55 3.90 -20.37 -1.57
CA THR A 55 3.94 -21.23 -2.74
C THR A 55 3.53 -20.45 -3.98
N LEU A 56 4.20 -20.73 -5.10
CA LEU A 56 3.76 -20.26 -6.41
C LEU A 56 2.57 -21.09 -6.87
N GLY A 57 1.49 -20.40 -7.26
CA GLY A 57 0.30 -21.05 -7.82
C GLY A 57 0.54 -21.64 -9.22
N THR A 58 1.68 -21.35 -9.85
CA THR A 58 2.03 -21.78 -11.20
C THR A 58 3.08 -22.89 -11.21
N TYR A 59 2.96 -23.82 -12.17
CA TYR A 59 3.96 -24.84 -12.43
C TYR A 59 5.20 -24.24 -13.12
N PRO A 60 6.41 -24.78 -12.86
CA PRO A 60 6.72 -25.88 -11.94
C PRO A 60 6.62 -25.48 -10.47
N LYS A 61 6.20 -26.42 -9.60
CA LYS A 61 6.15 -26.21 -8.15
C LYS A 61 7.55 -25.90 -7.63
N LYS A 62 7.77 -24.65 -7.22
CA LYS A 62 9.01 -24.25 -6.53
C LYS A 62 8.96 -24.67 -5.06
N PRO A 63 10.13 -24.74 -4.37
CA PRO A 63 10.17 -24.93 -2.93
C PRO A 63 9.32 -23.88 -2.21
N VAL A 64 8.83 -24.26 -1.03
CA VAL A 64 8.14 -23.36 -0.12
C VAL A 64 9.15 -22.37 0.46
N THR A 65 8.82 -21.08 0.44
CA THR A 65 9.71 -19.99 0.84
C THR A 65 9.04 -19.03 1.84
N SER A 66 9.84 -18.10 2.36
CA SER A 66 9.34 -16.89 3.01
C SER A 66 9.57 -15.71 2.08
N GLU A 67 8.55 -14.87 1.92
CA GLU A 67 8.54 -13.79 0.94
C GLU A 67 8.26 -12.44 1.59
N LEU A 68 9.02 -11.42 1.17
CA LEU A 68 8.75 -10.02 1.51
C LEU A 68 7.75 -9.45 0.50
N CYS A 69 6.53 -9.18 0.94
CA CYS A 69 5.42 -8.77 0.10
C CYS A 69 5.53 -7.29 -0.29
N THR A 70 6.40 -6.96 -1.25
CA THR A 70 6.75 -5.56 -1.58
C THR A 70 5.72 -4.82 -2.43
N VAL A 71 4.81 -5.55 -3.09
CA VAL A 71 3.82 -4.95 -4.00
C VAL A 71 2.42 -5.01 -3.39
N ALA A 72 2.02 -6.17 -2.87
CA ALA A 72 0.73 -6.29 -2.20
C ALA A 72 0.75 -7.37 -1.14
N TYR A 73 -0.04 -7.16 -0.09
CA TYR A 73 -0.32 -8.15 0.93
C TYR A 73 -1.78 -8.07 1.36
N GLY A 74 -2.44 -9.22 1.42
CA GLY A 74 -3.86 -9.28 1.73
C GLY A 74 -4.36 -10.68 2.03
N ARG A 75 -5.65 -10.78 2.31
CA ARG A 75 -6.33 -12.06 2.55
C ARG A 75 -6.68 -12.68 1.20
N ASP A 76 -6.25 -13.92 0.98
CA ASP A 76 -6.64 -14.71 -0.18
C ASP A 76 -7.83 -15.61 0.19
N THR A 77 -7.70 -16.37 1.29
CA THR A 77 -8.79 -17.18 1.86
C THR A 77 -8.81 -17.09 3.39
N ALA A 78 -9.69 -17.84 4.07
CA ALA A 78 -9.71 -17.87 5.53
C ALA A 78 -8.41 -18.37 6.17
N ARG A 79 -7.59 -19.12 5.43
CA ARG A 79 -6.36 -19.74 5.91
C ARG A 79 -5.12 -19.35 5.10
N ALA A 80 -5.25 -18.42 4.14
CA ALA A 80 -4.16 -18.05 3.27
C ALA A 80 -4.14 -16.56 2.97
N HIS A 81 -2.93 -16.06 2.77
CA HIS A 81 -2.64 -14.69 2.39
C HIS A 81 -2.11 -14.65 0.97
N ALA A 82 -2.49 -13.60 0.24
CA ALA A 82 -1.84 -13.24 -1.00
C ALA A 82 -0.62 -12.38 -0.66
N CYS A 83 0.54 -12.76 -1.18
CA CYS A 83 1.79 -12.00 -1.09
C CYS A 83 2.29 -11.75 -2.51
N ILE A 84 2.32 -10.49 -2.92
CA ILE A 84 2.83 -10.10 -4.23
C ILE A 84 4.15 -9.36 -4.01
N THR A 85 5.19 -9.84 -4.68
CA THR A 85 6.50 -9.22 -4.74
C THR A 85 6.70 -8.56 -6.11
N GLY A 86 7.79 -7.82 -6.29
CA GLY A 86 8.15 -7.33 -7.63
C GLY A 86 8.45 -8.43 -8.66
N GLN A 87 8.50 -9.70 -8.25
CA GLN A 87 8.89 -10.83 -9.09
C GLN A 87 7.73 -11.79 -9.36
N ALA A 88 6.89 -12.06 -8.37
CA ALA A 88 5.80 -13.01 -8.50
C ALA A 88 4.71 -12.84 -7.43
N SER A 89 3.61 -13.56 -7.64
CA SER A 89 2.50 -13.66 -6.69
C SER A 89 2.50 -15.03 -6.03
N PHE A 90 2.40 -15.04 -4.71
CA PHE A 90 2.46 -16.21 -3.87
C PHE A 90 1.19 -16.36 -3.03
N ARG A 91 0.83 -17.61 -2.77
CA ARG A 91 -0.15 -17.98 -1.76
C ARG A 91 0.62 -18.49 -0.54
N CYS A 92 0.43 -17.83 0.60
CA CYS A 92 1.16 -18.13 1.84
C CYS A 92 0.19 -18.59 2.94
N THR A 93 0.56 -19.62 3.70
CA THR A 93 -0.26 -20.21 4.78
C THR A 93 0.37 -20.13 6.16
N GLY A 94 1.62 -19.64 6.24
CA GLY A 94 2.39 -19.60 7.46
C GLY A 94 2.19 -18.32 8.26
N SER A 95 3.11 -18.08 9.20
CA SER A 95 3.16 -16.88 10.01
C SER A 95 3.55 -15.64 9.20
N VAL A 96 3.16 -14.48 9.73
CA VAL A 96 3.42 -13.16 9.14
C VAL A 96 4.10 -12.27 10.17
N THR A 97 5.07 -11.49 9.72
CA THR A 97 5.79 -10.51 10.55
C THR A 97 5.92 -9.18 9.82
N GLY A 98 6.09 -8.11 10.60
CA GLY A 98 6.14 -6.74 10.07
C GLY A 98 4.75 -6.17 9.74
N THR A 99 4.75 -4.96 9.21
CA THR A 99 3.57 -4.17 8.86
C THR A 99 3.87 -3.33 7.62
N GLY A 100 2.88 -3.12 6.75
CA GLY A 100 3.00 -2.13 5.68
C GLY A 100 2.94 -0.72 6.26
N VAL A 101 3.99 0.08 6.13
CA VAL A 101 3.94 1.50 6.55
C VAL A 101 4.00 2.36 5.29
N CYS A 102 2.89 3.03 5.00
CA CYS A 102 2.68 3.78 3.77
C CYS A 102 2.60 5.28 4.05
N TYR A 103 3.08 6.07 3.10
CA TYR A 103 3.30 7.51 3.24
C TYR A 103 2.60 8.27 2.12
N GLY A 104 2.39 9.57 2.33
CA GLY A 104 1.72 10.40 1.34
C GLY A 104 0.27 9.97 1.12
N CYS A 105 -0.37 9.40 2.15
CA CYS A 105 -1.74 8.91 2.10
C CYS A 105 -2.71 10.09 2.19
N VAL A 106 -3.42 10.35 1.11
CA VAL A 106 -4.39 11.45 1.01
C VAL A 106 -5.70 10.95 0.42
N PRO A 107 -6.83 11.61 0.75
CA PRO A 107 -8.09 11.39 0.05
C PRO A 107 -7.96 11.58 -1.47
N LEU A 108 -8.63 10.75 -2.26
CA LEU A 108 -8.53 10.79 -3.73
C LEU A 108 -8.94 12.13 -4.34
N ASP A 109 -9.90 12.83 -3.73
CA ASP A 109 -10.37 14.16 -4.16
C ASP A 109 -9.32 15.27 -3.94
N GLN A 110 -8.26 14.99 -3.19
CA GLN A 110 -7.15 15.91 -2.94
C GLN A 110 -5.94 15.63 -3.85
N ILE A 111 -6.01 14.60 -4.70
CA ILE A 111 -4.91 14.25 -5.61
C ILE A 111 -5.08 14.99 -6.94
N THR A 112 -4.11 15.83 -7.28
CA THR A 112 -4.02 16.44 -8.61
C THR A 112 -3.14 15.59 -9.51
N TRP A 113 -3.74 14.98 -10.53
CA TRP A 113 -2.99 14.21 -11.53
C TRP A 113 -2.38 15.16 -12.56
N ALA A 114 -1.07 15.04 -12.78
CA ALA A 114 -0.46 15.62 -13.98
C ALA A 114 -0.97 14.82 -15.20
N ASN A 115 -1.63 15.52 -16.13
CA ASN A 115 -2.03 14.98 -17.43
C ASN A 115 -0.84 14.94 -18.39
#